data_AF-A0ABD5CUK1-F1
#
_entry.id   AF-A0ABD5CUK1-F1
#
_cell.length_a   1.000
_cell.length_b   1.000
_cell.length_c   1.000
_cell.angle_alpha   90.00
_cell.angle_beta   90.00
_cell.angle_gamma   90.00
#
_symmetry.space_group_name_H-M   'P 1'
#
loop_
_entity.id
_entity.type
_entity.pdbx_description
1 polymer ?
#
loop_
_entity_poly.entity_id
_entity_poly.type
_entity_poly.pdbx_seq_one_letter_code
_entity_poly.pdbx_strand_id
1 'polypeptide(L)'
;MKTKLSGFVALCAALSFQVSYATDGHGTVAVQQGNVVYTAPSGATRVLTETGADDNPMLSPDGKLVAFTRLTRQANEQDGGPPVRDLWVIGVDDQKAKKLVTGEPEGNEDPEHVLAGISGPVFSPDSTTVYFMTAAWATSSAIHSVPSTGGPQRYVTSGNSLSVVRHGKFAGALMVAQHRYMDGHGSWDPQVLVSPAGKKIKVIGQGPRALQSVESEH
;
A
#
# COMPACT_ATOMS: atom_id res chain seq x y z
N MET A 1 18.11 -54.80 -5.23
CA MET A 1 17.74 -53.99 -6.41
C MET A 1 16.35 -53.41 -6.19
N LYS A 2 16.27 -52.13 -5.77
CA LYS A 2 15.04 -51.32 -5.77
C LYS A 2 15.45 -49.89 -6.13
N THR A 3 15.02 -49.45 -7.29
CA THR A 3 15.20 -48.10 -7.83
C THR A 3 13.92 -47.29 -7.59
N LYS A 4 14.04 -45.95 -7.71
CA LYS A 4 12.99 -44.89 -7.79
C LYS A 4 12.82 -44.08 -6.49
N LEU A 5 12.64 -42.76 -6.51
CA LEU A 5 12.56 -41.75 -7.58
C LEU A 5 12.91 -40.40 -6.92
N SER A 6 13.76 -39.59 -7.54
CA SER A 6 13.98 -38.19 -7.15
C SER A 6 12.74 -37.37 -7.49
N GLY A 7 12.10 -36.79 -6.47
CA GLY A 7 10.98 -35.86 -6.65
C GLY A 7 11.48 -34.51 -7.13
N PHE A 8 11.14 -34.15 -8.37
CA PHE A 8 11.21 -32.77 -8.84
C PHE A 8 10.06 -32.00 -8.19
N VAL A 9 10.38 -31.05 -7.30
CA VAL A 9 9.41 -30.04 -6.84
C VAL A 9 9.24 -29.04 -7.98
N ALA A 10 8.11 -29.13 -8.69
CA ALA A 10 7.71 -28.09 -9.63
C ALA A 10 7.31 -26.85 -8.83
N LEU A 11 8.21 -25.86 -8.78
CA LEU A 11 7.90 -24.54 -8.23
C LEU A 11 6.97 -23.84 -9.22
N CYS A 12 5.65 -23.95 -8.99
CA CYS A 12 4.67 -23.11 -9.67
C CYS A 12 4.84 -21.67 -9.17
N ALA A 13 5.61 -20.87 -9.89
CA ALA A 13 5.60 -19.42 -9.72
C ALA A 13 4.21 -18.91 -10.16
N ALA A 14 3.35 -18.63 -9.18
CA ALA A 14 2.15 -17.86 -9.43
C ALA A 14 2.57 -16.46 -9.86
N LEU A 15 2.40 -16.11 -11.14
CA LEU A 15 2.47 -14.72 -11.58
C LEU A 15 1.29 -13.98 -10.93
N SER A 16 1.54 -13.29 -9.83
CA SER A 16 0.66 -12.26 -9.33
C SER A 16 0.81 -11.03 -10.24
N PHE A 17 -0.14 -10.85 -11.16
CA PHE A 17 -0.28 -9.58 -11.86
C PHE A 17 -0.82 -8.54 -10.85
N GLN A 18 0.07 -7.71 -10.31
CA GLN A 18 -0.33 -6.50 -9.60
C GLN A 18 -0.66 -5.44 -10.66
N VAL A 19 -1.92 -5.00 -10.70
CA VAL A 19 -2.37 -3.93 -11.59
C VAL A 19 -1.90 -2.60 -11.00
N SER A 20 -0.99 -1.92 -11.70
CA SER A 20 -0.64 -0.54 -11.36
C SER A 20 -1.54 0.44 -12.10
N TYR A 21 -2.03 1.45 -11.37
CA TYR A 21 -2.81 2.53 -11.94
C TYR A 21 -1.92 3.37 -12.87
N ALA A 22 -2.29 3.46 -14.15
CA ALA A 22 -1.71 4.44 -15.06
C ALA A 22 -2.02 5.84 -14.50
N THR A 23 -0.98 6.60 -14.15
CA THR A 23 -1.08 8.04 -14.02
C THR A 23 -0.89 8.59 -15.44
N ASP A 24 -1.82 9.44 -15.90
CA ASP A 24 -1.91 9.86 -17.30
C ASP A 24 -0.53 10.19 -17.90
N GLY A 25 -0.07 9.36 -18.84
CA GLY A 25 1.13 9.60 -19.62
C GLY A 25 2.47 9.50 -18.87
N HIS A 26 2.53 9.00 -17.64
CA HIS A 26 3.79 8.91 -16.87
C HIS A 26 4.35 7.49 -16.74
N GLY A 27 3.69 6.48 -17.30
CA GLY A 27 4.16 5.10 -17.30
C GLY A 27 3.55 4.26 -16.19
N THR A 28 4.14 3.09 -15.93
CA THR A 28 3.67 2.12 -14.94
C THR A 28 4.83 1.55 -14.15
N VAL A 29 4.53 0.97 -12.99
CA VAL A 29 5.50 0.24 -12.17
C VAL A 29 5.03 -1.20 -11.98
N ALA A 30 5.95 -2.11 -11.67
CA ALA A 30 5.65 -3.49 -11.34
C ALA A 30 6.76 -4.05 -10.44
N VAL A 31 6.51 -5.20 -9.80
CA VAL A 31 7.54 -5.98 -9.14
C VAL A 31 7.95 -7.14 -10.02
N GLN A 32 9.25 -7.30 -10.26
CA GLN A 32 9.81 -8.47 -10.93
C GLN A 32 10.93 -9.02 -10.06
N GLN A 33 10.82 -10.30 -9.65
CA GLN A 33 11.80 -10.95 -8.79
C GLN A 33 12.14 -10.16 -7.50
N GLY A 34 11.13 -9.52 -6.89
CA GLY A 34 11.31 -8.69 -5.70
C GLY A 34 12.02 -7.35 -5.95
N ASN A 35 12.05 -6.87 -7.19
CA ASN A 35 12.61 -5.59 -7.57
C ASN A 35 11.56 -4.69 -8.21
N VAL A 36 11.63 -3.39 -7.96
CA VAL A 36 10.77 -2.40 -8.59
C VAL A 36 11.25 -2.17 -10.03
N VAL A 37 10.34 -2.34 -10.99
CA VAL A 37 10.58 -2.09 -12.41
C VAL A 37 9.62 -1.02 -12.90
N TYR A 38 10.17 0.00 -13.56
CA TYR A 38 9.42 1.06 -14.20
C TYR A 38 9.33 0.81 -15.71
N THR A 39 8.15 1.04 -16.28
CA THR A 39 7.90 1.02 -17.73
C THR A 39 7.45 2.40 -18.16
N ALA A 40 8.25 3.07 -18.97
CA ALA A 40 7.94 4.38 -19.52
C ALA A 40 6.73 4.32 -20.47
N PRO A 41 6.07 5.45 -20.77
CA PRO A 41 5.00 5.52 -21.77
C PRO A 41 5.41 5.00 -23.16
N SER A 42 6.71 5.09 -23.50
CA SER A 42 7.27 4.55 -24.73
C SER A 42 7.39 3.03 -24.76
N GLY A 43 7.12 2.34 -23.64
CA GLY A 43 7.36 0.92 -23.44
C GLY A 43 8.78 0.57 -22.99
N ALA A 44 9.69 1.54 -22.89
CA ALA A 44 11.04 1.31 -22.37
C ALA A 44 11.00 0.93 -20.88
N THR A 45 11.64 -0.18 -20.52
CA THR A 45 11.67 -0.70 -19.15
C THR A 45 13.00 -0.40 -18.46
N ARG A 46 12.97 -0.10 -17.16
CA ARG A 46 14.14 0.10 -16.31
C ARG A 46 13.91 -0.51 -14.93
N VAL A 47 14.87 -1.31 -14.47
CA VAL A 47 14.91 -1.80 -13.08
C VAL A 47 15.37 -0.64 -12.19
N LEU A 48 14.60 -0.34 -11.14
CA LEU A 48 14.89 0.76 -10.20
C LEU A 48 15.58 0.26 -8.93
N THR A 49 15.36 -0.99 -8.53
CA THR A 49 15.97 -1.58 -7.33
C THR A 49 16.55 -2.96 -7.61
N GLU A 50 17.51 -3.39 -6.80
CA GLU A 50 18.20 -4.70 -6.95
C GLU A 50 18.33 -5.42 -5.60
N THR A 51 17.28 -5.38 -4.78
CA THR A 51 17.27 -5.97 -3.42
C THR A 51 16.65 -7.36 -3.37
N GLY A 52 15.79 -7.70 -4.33
CA GLY A 52 15.00 -8.93 -4.31
C GLY A 52 13.95 -9.00 -3.19
N ALA A 53 13.68 -7.89 -2.50
CA ALA A 53 12.86 -7.84 -1.29
C ALA A 53 11.77 -6.75 -1.33
N ASP A 54 11.52 -6.14 -2.49
CA ASP A 54 10.61 -5.01 -2.67
C ASP A 54 9.23 -5.49 -3.17
N ASP A 55 8.16 -4.86 -2.68
CA ASP A 55 6.77 -5.18 -2.99
C ASP A 55 5.86 -3.93 -2.92
N ASN A 56 4.64 -4.03 -3.45
CA ASN A 56 3.59 -3.00 -3.47
C ASN A 56 4.06 -1.65 -4.05
N PRO A 57 4.60 -1.61 -5.27
CA PRO A 57 5.09 -0.37 -5.87
C PRO A 57 3.91 0.52 -6.29
N MET A 58 4.08 1.82 -6.11
CA MET A 58 3.12 2.82 -6.51
C MET A 58 3.84 4.03 -7.10
N LEU A 59 3.53 4.37 -8.36
CA LEU A 59 4.05 5.54 -9.03
C LEU A 59 3.33 6.81 -8.51
N SER A 60 4.08 7.88 -8.28
CA SER A 60 3.51 9.17 -7.92
C SER A 60 2.73 9.78 -9.10
N PRO A 61 1.67 10.58 -8.86
CA PRO A 61 0.91 11.23 -9.92
C PRO A 61 1.75 12.03 -10.92
N ASP A 62 2.80 12.69 -10.45
CA ASP A 62 3.75 13.45 -11.28
C ASP A 62 4.83 12.58 -11.95
N GLY A 63 4.82 11.26 -11.75
CA GLY A 63 5.72 10.31 -12.41
C GLY A 63 7.16 10.28 -11.91
N LYS A 64 7.49 11.05 -10.86
CA LYS A 64 8.89 11.25 -10.43
C LYS A 64 9.36 10.29 -9.34
N LEU A 65 8.44 9.75 -8.55
CA LEU A 65 8.74 8.90 -7.41
C LEU A 65 8.00 7.57 -7.51
N VAL A 66 8.60 6.52 -6.99
CA VAL A 66 7.91 5.24 -6.72
C VAL A 66 7.98 4.97 -5.23
N ALA A 67 6.83 4.89 -4.56
CA ALA A 67 6.73 4.38 -3.20
C ALA A 67 6.61 2.86 -3.24
N PHE A 68 7.25 2.17 -2.31
CA PHE A 68 7.21 0.71 -2.22
C PHE A 68 7.51 0.25 -0.80
N THR A 69 7.16 -0.99 -0.51
CA THR A 69 7.53 -1.65 0.74
C THR A 69 8.73 -2.55 0.54
N ARG A 70 9.59 -2.65 1.56
CA ARG A 70 10.78 -3.52 1.52
C ARG A 70 10.78 -4.46 2.71
N LEU A 71 10.84 -5.76 2.46
CA LEU A 71 10.98 -6.78 3.49
C LEU A 71 12.37 -6.72 4.12
N THR A 72 12.43 -6.39 5.41
CA THR A 72 13.68 -6.23 6.17
C THR A 72 13.93 -7.34 7.16
N ARG A 73 12.87 -8.00 7.63
CA ARG A 73 12.95 -9.22 8.44
C ARG A 73 11.94 -10.23 7.92
N GLN A 74 12.40 -11.44 7.63
CA GLN A 74 11.51 -12.55 7.29
C GLN A 74 10.60 -12.90 8.46
N ALA A 75 9.49 -13.57 8.17
CA ALA A 75 8.72 -14.24 9.21
C ALA A 75 9.65 -15.22 9.95
N ASN A 76 9.60 -15.24 11.28
CA ASN A 76 10.33 -16.23 12.06
C ASN A 76 9.33 -17.24 12.61
N GLU A 77 9.41 -18.49 12.14
CA GLU A 77 8.57 -19.58 12.65
C GLU A 77 8.89 -19.95 14.10
N GLN A 78 10.12 -19.69 14.59
CA GLN A 78 10.53 -20.04 15.95
C GLN A 78 9.96 -19.06 16.99
N ASP A 79 9.92 -17.77 16.68
CA ASP A 79 9.43 -16.73 17.57
C ASP A 79 7.99 -16.29 17.24
N GLY A 80 7.37 -16.88 16.20
CA GLY A 80 6.03 -16.55 15.71
C GLY A 80 5.88 -15.13 15.13
N GLY A 81 6.99 -14.38 15.03
CA GLY A 81 6.95 -12.96 14.66
C GLY A 81 6.64 -12.73 13.18
N PRO A 82 5.68 -11.86 12.83
CA PRO A 82 5.35 -11.56 11.44
C PRO A 82 6.54 -10.93 10.71
N PRO A 83 6.55 -10.94 9.36
CA PRO A 83 7.57 -10.26 8.58
C PRO A 83 7.54 -8.75 8.81
N VAL A 84 8.71 -8.11 8.86
CA VAL A 84 8.84 -6.65 8.99
C VAL A 84 9.09 -6.03 7.63
N ARG A 85 8.34 -4.98 7.32
CA ARG A 85 8.49 -4.21 6.10
C ARG A 85 8.69 -2.74 6.43
N ASP A 86 9.63 -2.12 5.73
CA ASP A 86 9.81 -0.67 5.74
C ASP A 86 9.03 -0.03 4.59
N LEU A 87 8.67 1.25 4.72
CA LEU A 87 8.20 2.08 3.60
C LEU A 87 9.38 2.86 3.01
N TRP A 88 9.51 2.80 1.68
CA TRP A 88 10.54 3.48 0.92
C TRP A 88 9.93 4.29 -0.23
N VAL A 89 10.72 5.27 -0.70
CA VAL A 89 10.55 5.91 -2.00
C VAL A 89 11.84 5.84 -2.78
N ILE A 90 11.73 5.82 -4.12
CA ILE A 90 12.86 5.93 -5.04
C ILE A 90 12.55 6.91 -6.15
N GLY A 91 13.53 7.74 -6.53
CA GLY A 91 13.42 8.60 -7.71
C GLY A 91 13.44 7.78 -9.00
N VAL A 92 12.51 8.05 -9.92
CA VAL A 92 12.48 7.37 -11.22
C VAL A 92 13.74 7.70 -12.00
N ASP A 93 14.12 8.97 -12.08
CA ASP A 93 15.22 9.43 -12.93
C ASP A 93 16.61 9.20 -12.32
N ASP A 94 16.78 9.53 -11.04
CA ASP A 94 18.08 9.49 -10.37
C ASP A 94 18.32 8.20 -9.55
N GLN A 95 17.32 7.32 -9.46
CA GLN A 95 17.35 6.06 -8.71
C GLN A 95 17.76 6.22 -7.23
N LYS A 96 17.58 7.42 -6.66
CA LYS A 96 17.91 7.64 -5.25
C LYS A 96 16.80 7.10 -4.37
N ALA A 97 17.09 6.01 -3.67
CA ALA A 97 16.20 5.44 -2.68
C ALA A 97 16.31 6.15 -1.33
N LYS A 98 15.17 6.34 -0.67
CA LYS A 98 15.06 6.88 0.67
C LYS A 98 14.02 6.10 1.47
N LYS A 99 14.38 5.69 2.68
CA LYS A 99 13.43 5.12 3.64
C LYS A 99 12.55 6.25 4.20
N LEU A 100 11.24 6.06 4.20
CA LEU A 100 10.28 6.99 4.81
C LEU A 100 9.89 6.55 6.21
N VAL A 101 9.63 5.26 6.40
CA VAL A 101 9.18 4.69 7.68
C VAL A 101 9.91 3.38 7.92
N THR A 102 10.47 3.24 9.11
CA THR A 102 11.01 1.97 9.60
C THR A 102 9.86 1.16 10.17
N GLY A 103 9.68 -0.07 9.68
CA GLY A 103 8.70 -1.00 10.24
C GLY A 103 9.21 -1.63 11.53
N GLU A 104 8.28 -2.03 12.38
CA GLU A 104 8.57 -2.69 13.65
C GLU A 104 7.82 -4.03 13.73
N PRO A 105 8.30 -5.02 14.51
CA PRO A 105 7.46 -6.14 14.92
C PRO A 105 6.23 -5.63 15.67
N GLU A 106 5.12 -6.38 15.59
CA GLU A 106 3.92 -6.06 16.38
C GLU A 106 4.23 -6.17 17.87
N GLY A 107 3.93 -5.11 18.63
CA GLY A 107 4.12 -5.05 20.08
C GLY A 107 2.83 -4.77 20.83
N ASN A 108 2.97 -4.22 22.03
CA ASN A 108 1.85 -3.85 22.92
C ASN A 108 1.54 -2.34 22.88
N GLU A 109 2.05 -1.63 21.87
CA GLU A 109 1.74 -0.21 21.65
C GLU A 109 0.26 0.02 21.33
N ASP A 110 -0.20 1.27 21.52
CA ASP A 110 -1.53 1.66 21.08
C ASP A 110 -1.70 1.37 19.58
N PRO A 111 -2.83 0.80 19.13
CA PRO A 111 -3.05 0.45 17.72
C PRO A 111 -2.82 1.57 16.71
N GLU A 112 -3.00 2.83 17.11
CA GLU A 112 -2.75 4.01 16.28
C GLU A 112 -1.25 4.33 16.09
N HIS A 113 -0.38 3.71 16.89
CA HIS A 113 1.07 3.85 16.85
C HIS A 113 1.78 2.62 16.26
N VAL A 114 1.06 1.53 15.99
CA VAL A 114 1.62 0.29 15.41
C VAL A 114 2.21 0.58 14.02
N LEU A 115 3.48 0.19 13.84
CA LEU A 115 4.21 0.24 12.57
C LEU A 115 4.57 -1.15 12.03
N ALA A 116 3.82 -2.17 12.44
CA ALA A 116 3.90 -3.51 11.90
C ALA A 116 3.05 -3.66 10.63
N GLY A 117 3.45 -4.58 9.74
CA GLY A 117 2.66 -4.93 8.56
C GLY A 117 2.48 -3.79 7.55
N ILE A 118 3.44 -2.86 7.46
CA ILE A 118 3.40 -1.75 6.49
C ILE A 118 3.13 -2.28 5.08
N SER A 119 2.09 -1.75 4.44
CA SER A 119 1.61 -2.20 3.13
C SER A 119 0.83 -1.12 2.38
N GLY A 120 0.59 -1.37 1.08
CA GLY A 120 -0.34 -0.61 0.24
C GLY A 120 -0.09 0.91 0.18
N PRO A 121 1.13 1.38 -0.15
CA PRO A 121 1.38 2.81 -0.25
C PRO A 121 0.60 3.46 -1.40
N VAL A 122 -0.01 4.61 -1.14
CA VAL A 122 -0.74 5.41 -2.14
C VAL A 122 -0.39 6.88 -2.00
N PHE A 123 0.05 7.51 -3.09
CA PHE A 123 0.30 8.95 -3.11
C PHE A 123 -1.00 9.76 -3.11
N SER A 124 -0.99 10.86 -2.36
CA SER A 124 -1.87 12.03 -2.57
C SER A 124 -1.80 12.56 -4.02
N PRO A 125 -2.84 13.26 -4.52
CA PRO A 125 -2.88 13.73 -5.92
C PRO A 125 -1.77 14.73 -6.29
N ASP A 126 -1.24 15.45 -5.30
CA ASP A 126 -0.16 16.43 -5.48
C ASP A 126 1.26 15.82 -5.32
N SER A 127 1.37 14.50 -5.18
CA SER A 127 2.63 13.76 -4.95
C SER A 127 3.37 14.10 -3.63
N THR A 128 2.81 14.91 -2.73
CA THR A 128 3.54 15.39 -1.55
C THR A 128 3.43 14.47 -0.33
N THR A 129 2.38 13.67 -0.26
CA THR A 129 2.08 12.76 0.85
C THR A 129 1.94 11.33 0.35
N VAL A 130 2.49 10.37 1.10
CA VAL A 130 2.25 8.93 0.93
C VAL A 130 1.37 8.46 2.09
N TYR A 131 0.23 7.86 1.76
CA TYR A 131 -0.61 7.13 2.70
C TYR A 131 -0.23 5.65 2.67
N PHE A 132 -0.36 4.94 3.78
CA PHE A 132 -0.05 3.51 3.85
C PHE A 132 -0.86 2.85 4.97
N MET A 133 -0.94 1.52 4.93
CA MET A 133 -1.65 0.71 5.93
C MET A 133 -0.69 -0.01 6.87
N THR A 134 -1.11 -0.24 8.10
CA THR A 134 -0.43 -1.05 9.12
C THR A 134 -1.43 -2.01 9.78
N ALA A 135 -0.91 -3.01 10.48
CA ALA A 135 -1.68 -3.76 11.47
C ALA A 135 -2.11 -2.80 12.61
N ALA A 136 -3.22 -3.10 13.30
CA ALA A 136 -3.66 -2.27 14.43
C ALA A 136 -4.61 -3.02 15.38
N TRP A 137 -5.81 -3.39 14.91
CA TRP A 137 -6.82 -4.11 15.69
C TRP A 137 -7.14 -5.46 15.04
N ALA A 138 -7.73 -6.36 15.82
CA ALA A 138 -8.18 -7.67 15.31
C ALA A 138 -9.15 -7.60 14.12
N THR A 139 -9.92 -6.52 14.01
CA THR A 139 -10.92 -6.32 12.95
C THR A 139 -10.61 -5.14 12.03
N SER A 140 -9.51 -4.42 12.27
CA SER A 140 -9.20 -3.21 11.51
C SER A 140 -7.70 -2.96 11.40
N SER A 141 -7.26 -2.62 10.19
CA SER A 141 -5.97 -1.95 9.99
C SER A 141 -6.02 -0.47 10.39
N ALA A 142 -4.84 0.12 10.54
CA ALA A 142 -4.67 1.57 10.64
C ALA A 142 -4.14 2.14 9.32
N ILE A 143 -4.50 3.38 9.03
CA ILE A 143 -4.04 4.15 7.89
C ILE A 143 -3.23 5.32 8.42
N HIS A 144 -2.04 5.46 7.87
CA HIS A 144 -1.07 6.47 8.24
C HIS A 144 -0.75 7.37 7.04
N SER A 145 -0.09 8.49 7.31
CA SER A 145 0.45 9.38 6.29
C SER A 145 1.86 9.82 6.63
N VAL A 146 2.69 10.02 5.63
CA VAL A 146 4.06 10.54 5.75
C VAL A 146 4.37 11.44 4.55
N PRO A 147 5.16 12.53 4.72
CA PRO A 147 5.63 13.30 3.57
C PRO A 147 6.46 12.43 2.62
N SER A 148 6.25 12.56 1.31
CA SER A 148 7.02 11.82 0.29
C SER A 148 8.51 12.17 0.30
N THR A 149 8.85 13.34 0.81
CA THR A 149 10.23 13.78 1.05
C THR A 149 10.83 13.23 2.34
N GLY A 150 10.09 12.47 3.14
CA GLY A 150 10.45 12.05 4.50
C GLY A 150 10.11 13.12 5.55
N GLY A 151 9.99 12.67 6.80
CA GLY A 151 9.51 13.47 7.92
C GLY A 151 8.69 12.61 8.89
N PRO A 152 8.02 13.22 9.88
CA PRO A 152 7.18 12.47 10.80
C PRO A 152 5.99 11.84 10.05
N GLN A 153 5.73 10.57 10.33
CA GLN A 153 4.47 9.93 9.99
C GLN A 153 3.42 10.25 11.06
N ARG A 154 2.13 10.15 10.70
CA ARG A 154 1.03 10.21 11.67
C ARG A 154 -0.08 9.24 11.29
N TYR A 155 -0.80 8.77 12.31
CA TYR A 155 -2.10 8.12 12.15
C TYR A 155 -3.12 9.07 11.48
N VAL A 156 -3.98 8.50 10.65
CA VAL A 156 -5.07 9.21 9.95
C VAL A 156 -6.41 8.65 10.38
N THR A 157 -6.64 7.34 10.20
CA THR A 157 -7.92 6.70 10.55
C THR A 157 -7.77 5.18 10.54
N SER A 158 -8.76 4.45 11.06
CA SER A 158 -8.85 3.00 10.87
C SER A 158 -9.50 2.67 9.53
N GLY A 159 -9.06 1.58 8.91
CA GLY A 159 -9.65 1.09 7.68
C GLY A 159 -8.94 -0.11 7.10
N ASN A 160 -9.71 -1.00 6.46
CA ASN A 160 -9.27 -2.25 5.83
C ASN A 160 -9.03 -2.12 4.33
N SER A 161 -9.19 -0.92 3.79
CA SER A 161 -8.81 -0.58 2.42
C SER A 161 -8.35 0.87 2.39
N LEU A 162 -7.51 1.19 1.40
CA LEU A 162 -6.99 2.53 1.19
C LEU A 162 -7.05 2.89 -0.30
N SER A 163 -7.73 3.99 -0.61
CA SER A 163 -7.69 4.63 -1.92
C SER A 163 -7.75 6.14 -1.75
N VAL A 164 -7.16 6.87 -2.69
CA VAL A 164 -7.18 8.33 -2.73
C VAL A 164 -8.09 8.76 -3.88
N VAL A 165 -9.05 9.63 -3.60
CA VAL A 165 -9.90 10.26 -4.61
C VAL A 165 -9.02 11.17 -5.48
N ARG A 166 -8.98 10.91 -6.79
CA ARG A 166 -8.06 11.61 -7.70
C ARG A 166 -8.64 12.90 -8.27
N HIS A 167 -9.95 12.94 -8.49
CA HIS A 167 -10.62 14.03 -9.19
C HIS A 167 -11.96 14.40 -8.54
N GLY A 168 -12.57 15.47 -9.03
CA GLY A 168 -13.86 15.94 -8.56
C GLY A 168 -13.80 16.70 -7.24
N LYS A 169 -14.97 16.95 -6.66
CA LYS A 169 -15.16 17.77 -5.46
C LYS A 169 -14.36 17.31 -4.24
N PHE A 170 -14.06 16.01 -4.17
CA PHE A 170 -13.38 15.39 -3.04
C PHE A 170 -11.95 14.97 -3.34
N ALA A 171 -11.32 15.50 -4.39
CA ALA A 171 -9.93 15.20 -4.71
C ALA A 171 -9.01 15.38 -3.48
N GLY A 172 -8.18 14.37 -3.21
CA GLY A 172 -7.30 14.30 -2.04
C GLY A 172 -7.93 13.66 -0.80
N ALA A 173 -9.25 13.48 -0.74
CA ALA A 173 -9.88 12.67 0.30
C ALA A 173 -9.52 11.18 0.14
N LEU A 174 -9.66 10.44 1.24
CA LEU A 174 -9.42 9.01 1.30
C LEU A 174 -10.75 8.26 1.27
N MET A 175 -10.80 7.20 0.47
CA MET A 175 -11.86 6.20 0.52
C MET A 175 -11.35 4.97 1.26
N VAL A 176 -12.01 4.63 2.36
CA VAL A 176 -11.57 3.57 3.28
C VAL A 176 -12.74 2.67 3.66
N ALA A 177 -12.52 1.35 3.68
CA ALA A 177 -13.47 0.40 4.26
C ALA A 177 -13.32 0.41 5.78
N GLN A 178 -14.33 0.84 6.53
CA GLN A 178 -14.25 0.85 8.00
C GLN A 178 -15.10 -0.26 8.59
N HIS A 179 -14.51 -1.07 9.47
CA HIS A 179 -15.29 -2.04 10.23
C HIS A 179 -16.24 -1.33 11.20
N ARG A 180 -17.53 -1.63 11.12
CA ARG A 180 -18.56 -1.02 11.95
C ARG A 180 -19.55 -2.06 12.45
N TYR A 181 -20.05 -1.84 13.66
CA TYR A 181 -21.12 -2.65 14.22
C TYR A 181 -22.49 -2.05 13.89
N MET A 182 -23.47 -2.92 13.69
CA MET A 182 -24.87 -2.60 13.54
C MET A 182 -25.61 -3.13 14.75
N ASP A 183 -26.41 -2.28 15.40
CA ASP A 183 -27.16 -2.64 16.59
C ASP A 183 -28.02 -3.88 16.33
N GLY A 184 -27.72 -4.99 17.01
CA GLY A 184 -28.45 -6.25 16.88
C GLY A 184 -28.25 -7.03 15.57
N HIS A 185 -27.41 -6.55 14.63
CA HIS A 185 -27.31 -7.11 13.28
C HIS A 185 -25.88 -7.47 12.83
N GLY A 186 -24.93 -7.53 13.77
CA GLY A 186 -23.54 -7.91 13.49
C GLY A 186 -22.67 -6.75 13.05
N SER A 187 -21.80 -6.96 12.08
CA SER A 187 -20.88 -5.95 11.56
C SER A 187 -20.91 -5.84 10.05
N TRP A 188 -20.44 -4.71 9.55
CA TRP A 188 -20.32 -4.41 8.13
C TRP A 188 -19.17 -3.44 7.89
N ASP A 189 -18.68 -3.45 6.65
CA ASP A 189 -17.51 -2.66 6.24
C ASP A 189 -17.91 -1.67 5.13
N PRO A 190 -18.61 -0.55 5.44
CA PRO A 190 -18.92 0.45 4.44
C PRO A 190 -17.66 1.15 3.96
N GLN A 191 -17.72 1.60 2.70
CA GLN A 191 -16.82 2.61 2.18
C GLN A 191 -17.16 3.95 2.81
N VAL A 192 -16.14 4.60 3.36
CA VAL A 192 -16.23 5.87 4.07
C VAL A 192 -15.26 6.84 3.45
N LEU A 193 -15.77 8.02 3.12
CA LEU A 193 -14.97 9.13 2.65
C LEU A 193 -14.43 9.90 3.86
N VAL A 194 -13.12 10.08 3.93
CA VAL A 194 -12.39 10.68 5.04
C VAL A 194 -11.45 11.75 4.50
N SER A 195 -11.32 12.87 5.22
CA SER A 195 -10.35 13.92 4.85
C SER A 195 -8.89 13.48 5.07
N PRO A 196 -7.90 14.14 4.46
CA PRO A 196 -6.47 13.94 4.77
C PRO A 196 -6.08 14.04 6.25
N ALA A 197 -6.92 14.69 7.05
CA ALA A 197 -6.76 14.87 8.49
C ALA A 197 -7.47 13.78 9.33
N GLY A 198 -8.05 12.75 8.70
CA GLY A 198 -8.72 11.65 9.42
C GLY A 198 -10.19 11.91 9.77
N LYS A 199 -10.71 13.11 9.49
CA LYS A 199 -12.11 13.43 9.77
C LYS A 199 -13.04 12.81 8.73
N LYS A 200 -14.02 12.01 9.18
CA LYS A 200 -15.11 11.48 8.34
C LYS A 200 -15.87 12.61 7.63
N ILE A 201 -16.03 12.47 6.31
CA ILE A 201 -16.81 13.37 5.46
C ILE A 201 -18.20 12.76 5.23
N LYS A 202 -18.25 11.54 4.72
CA LYS A 202 -19.51 10.88 4.29
C LYS A 202 -19.36 9.36 4.35
N VAL A 203 -20.46 8.66 4.64
CA VAL A 203 -20.54 7.20 4.47
C VAL A 203 -21.15 6.95 3.10
N ILE A 204 -20.47 6.18 2.25
CA ILE A 204 -20.92 5.88 0.89
C ILE A 204 -21.75 4.59 0.86
N GLY A 205 -21.39 3.61 1.69
CA GLY A 205 -22.01 2.28 1.73
C GLY A 205 -21.12 1.22 1.10
N GLN A 206 -21.67 0.06 0.77
CA GLN A 206 -20.92 -1.03 0.13
C GLN A 206 -21.16 -1.04 -1.38
N GLY A 207 -20.10 -1.13 -2.17
CA GLY A 207 -20.23 -1.30 -3.62
C GLY A 207 -18.91 -1.12 -4.36
N PRO A 208 -18.69 -1.87 -5.45
CA PRO A 208 -17.43 -1.86 -6.21
C PRO A 208 -17.18 -0.53 -6.95
N ARG A 209 -18.21 0.32 -7.10
CA ARG A 209 -18.13 1.61 -7.80
C ARG A 209 -18.14 2.82 -6.87
N ALA A 210 -17.96 2.61 -5.56
CA ALA A 210 -18.02 3.69 -4.58
C ALA A 210 -17.03 4.81 -4.89
N LEU A 211 -15.78 4.48 -5.26
CA LEU A 211 -14.76 5.47 -5.62
C LEU A 211 -15.16 6.28 -6.86
N GLN A 212 -15.55 5.60 -7.95
CA GLN A 212 -15.97 6.22 -9.21
C GLN A 212 -17.18 7.15 -9.01
N SER A 213 -18.13 6.73 -8.17
CA SER A 213 -19.30 7.55 -7.84
C SER A 213 -18.94 8.82 -7.08
N VAL A 214 -17.86 8.81 -6.28
CA VAL A 214 -17.40 9.99 -5.55
C VAL A 214 -16.56 10.91 -6.43
N GLU A 215 -15.76 10.33 -7.33
CA GLU A 215 -14.94 11.09 -8.29
C GLU A 215 -15.79 11.84 -9.33
N SER A 216 -17.02 11.40 -9.58
CA SER A 216 -17.98 12.09 -10.46
C SER A 216 -18.82 13.17 -9.76
N GLU A 217 -18.70 13.36 -8.45
CA GLU A 217 -19.39 14.44 -7.74
C GLU A 217 -18.73 15.79 -8.08
N HIS A 218 -19.55 16.75 -8.56
CA HIS A 218 -19.17 18.13 -8.89
C HIS A 218 -19.71 19.12 -7.87
#